data_AF-A0A927QK41-F1
#
_entry.id   AF-A0A927QK41-F1
#
_cell.length_a   1.000
_cell.length_b   1.000
_cell.length_c   1.000
_cell.angle_alpha   90.00
_cell.angle_beta   90.00
_cell.angle_gamma   90.00
#
_symmetry.space_group_name_H-M   'P 1'
#
loop_
_entity.id
_entity.type
_entity.pdbx_description
1 polymer ?
#
loop_
_entity_poly.entity_id
_entity_poly.type
_entity_poly.pdbx_seq_one_letter_code
_entity_poly.pdbx_strand_id
1 'polypeptide(L)' 'MTGAPAGRDPPLLDWSNPSHWSRTARQCRYCPGLTHLRDSKGKAAHKVCAEAALAQQAADLADAYHNEGHLG' A
#
# COMPACT_ATOMS: atom_id res chain seq x y z
N MET A 1 -30.52 -10.01 -4.62
CA MET A 1 -29.91 -8.79 -5.18
C MET A 1 -28.41 -8.96 -5.06
N THR A 2 -27.78 -9.56 -6.06
CA THR A 2 -26.34 -9.82 -6.10
C THR A 2 -25.64 -8.51 -6.43
N GLY A 3 -25.02 -7.88 -5.42
CA GLY A 3 -24.18 -6.72 -5.64
C GLY A 3 -22.93 -7.13 -6.42
N ALA A 4 -22.65 -6.45 -7.52
CA ALA A 4 -21.39 -6.58 -8.25
C ALA A 4 -20.20 -6.29 -7.31
N PRO A 5 -19.03 -6.96 -7.46
CA PRO A 5 -17.87 -6.58 -6.68
C PRO A 5 -17.52 -5.13 -7.04
N ALA A 6 -17.47 -4.27 -6.01
CA ALA A 6 -16.97 -2.91 -6.15
C ALA A 6 -15.65 -2.95 -6.93
N GLY A 7 -15.52 -2.07 -7.93
CA GLY A 7 -14.31 -1.93 -8.74
C GLY A 7 -13.09 -1.93 -7.83
N ARG A 8 -12.12 -2.78 -8.15
CA ARG A 8 -10.92 -3.01 -7.32
C ARG A 8 -9.99 -1.80 -7.44
N ASP A 9 -10.37 -0.70 -6.83
CA ASP A 9 -9.42 0.36 -6.55
C ASP A 9 -8.26 -0.24 -5.73
N PRO A 10 -7.01 0.14 -6.04
CA PRO A 10 -5.87 -0.35 -5.29
C PRO A 10 -6.03 -0.02 -3.80
N PRO A 11 -5.56 -0.90 -2.90
CA PRO A 11 -5.72 -0.69 -1.46
C PRO A 11 -5.09 0.65 -1.03
N LEU A 12 -5.93 1.57 -0.57
CA LEU A 12 -5.53 2.87 -0.06
C LEU A 12 -5.26 2.80 1.45
N LEU A 13 -4.27 3.58 1.90
CA LEU A 13 -3.99 3.79 3.32
C LEU A 13 -5.00 4.77 3.93
N ASP A 14 -5.45 4.48 5.15
CA ASP A 14 -6.20 5.44 5.95
C ASP A 14 -5.26 6.50 6.54
N TRP A 15 -4.98 7.55 5.77
CA TRP A 15 -4.12 8.65 6.19
C TRP A 15 -4.69 9.50 7.33
N SER A 16 -5.96 9.32 7.71
CA SER A 16 -6.54 10.01 8.87
C SER A 16 -6.02 9.44 10.20
N ASN A 17 -5.53 8.19 10.19
CA ASN A 17 -4.97 7.58 11.37
C ASN A 17 -3.64 8.28 11.75
N PRO A 18 -3.53 8.84 12.98
CA PRO A 18 -2.34 9.59 13.42
C PRO A 18 -1.06 8.74 13.46
N SER A 19 -1.17 7.41 13.43
CA SER A 19 -0.03 6.49 13.32
C SER A 19 0.78 6.68 12.03
N HIS A 20 0.17 7.28 11.00
CA HIS A 20 0.83 7.64 9.74
C HIS A 20 1.63 8.94 9.81
N TRP A 21 1.71 9.59 10.96
CA TRP A 21 2.44 10.84 11.15
C TRP A 21 3.60 10.69 12.14
N SER A 22 4.65 11.48 11.95
CA SER A 22 5.75 11.61 12.90
C SER A 22 6.22 13.06 13.02
N ARG A 23 6.57 13.46 14.25
CA ARG A 23 7.24 14.75 14.49
C ARG A 23 8.65 14.80 13.91
N THR A 24 9.28 13.66 13.65
CA THR A 24 10.64 13.58 13.12
C THR A 24 10.60 13.18 11.65
N ALA A 25 11.13 14.04 10.78
CA ALA A 25 11.33 13.70 9.38
C ALA A 25 12.39 12.60 9.27
N ARG A 26 12.12 11.58 8.44
CA ARG A 26 13.09 10.54 8.08
C ARG A 26 13.04 10.31 6.59
N GLN A 27 14.09 9.70 6.05
CA GLN A 27 14.12 9.35 4.63
C GLN A 27 13.00 8.36 4.30
N CYS A 28 12.29 8.64 3.21
CA CYS A 28 11.33 7.73 2.63
C CYS A 28 12.03 6.42 2.24
N ARG A 29 11.41 5.29 2.57
CA ARG A 29 12.00 3.98 2.25
C ARG A 29 12.02 3.62 0.76
N TYR A 30 11.33 4.38 -0.09
CA TYR A 30 11.17 4.10 -1.53
C TYR A 30 11.81 5.15 -2.43
N CYS A 31 12.19 6.30 -1.90
CA CYS A 31 12.85 7.36 -2.66
C CYS A 31 13.78 8.19 -1.75
N PRO A 32 14.71 8.98 -2.31
CA PRO A 32 15.69 9.70 -1.50
C PRO A 32 15.13 10.83 -0.60
N GLY A 33 13.88 11.24 -0.80
CA GLY A 33 13.29 12.40 -0.12
C GLY A 33 12.95 12.17 1.36
N LEU A 34 12.99 13.23 2.15
CA LEU A 34 12.54 13.22 3.55
C LEU A 34 11.01 13.33 3.65
N THR A 35 10.44 12.75 4.70
CA THR A 35 9.01 12.79 4.99
C THR A 35 8.72 12.63 6.48
N HIS A 36 7.61 13.22 6.92
CA HIS A 36 7.02 12.99 8.23
C HIS A 36 5.98 11.85 8.21
N LEU A 37 5.59 11.39 7.03
CA LEU A 37 4.58 10.36 6.84
C LEU A 37 5.15 8.95 7.05
N ARG A 38 4.29 8.03 7.46
CA ARG A 38 4.60 6.61 7.68
C ARG A 38 3.65 5.71 6.89
N ASP A 39 4.13 4.58 6.38
CA ASP A 39 3.33 3.54 5.74
C ASP A 39 2.54 2.68 6.76
N SER A 40 1.81 1.67 6.28
CA SER A 40 1.06 0.70 7.12
C SER A 40 1.94 -0.11 8.07
N LYS A 41 3.25 -0.13 7.85
CA LYS A 41 4.24 -0.80 8.70
C LYS A 41 4.94 0.19 9.64
N GLY A 42 4.47 1.43 9.72
CA GLY A 42 5.03 2.50 10.55
C GLY A 42 6.40 3.01 10.06
N LYS A 43 6.83 2.67 8.84
CA LYS A 43 8.11 3.11 8.25
C LYS A 43 7.92 4.40 7.47
N ALA A 44 8.94 5.27 7.49
CA ALA A 44 8.85 6.55 6.79
C ALA A 44 8.63 6.34 5.28
N ALA A 45 7.56 6.92 4.75
CA ALA A 45 7.18 6.81 3.35
C ALA A 45 6.27 7.97 2.95
N HIS A 46 6.50 8.59 1.79
CA HIS A 46 5.53 9.52 1.23
C HIS A 46 4.23 8.80 0.90
N LYS A 47 3.11 9.55 0.90
CA LYS A 47 1.80 9.01 0.57
C LYS A 47 1.80 8.18 -0.71
N VAL A 48 2.21 8.82 -1.81
CA VAL A 48 2.20 8.20 -3.14
C VAL A 48 3.12 6.98 -3.24
N CYS A 49 4.27 6.99 -2.54
CA CYS A 49 5.18 5.86 -2.53
C CYS A 49 4.61 4.67 -1.75
N ALA A 50 3.95 4.93 -0.63
CA ALA A 50 3.32 3.88 0.18
C ALA A 50 2.14 3.24 -0.55
N GLU A 51 1.27 4.04 -1.18
CA GLU A 51 0.14 3.55 -1.96
C GLU A 51 0.58 2.77 -3.20
N ALA A 52 1.62 3.24 -3.92
CA ALA A 52 2.19 2.49 -5.04
C ALA A 52 2.74 1.12 -4.61
N ALA A 53 3.42 1.07 -3.45
CA ALA A 53 3.93 -0.20 -2.91
C ALA A 53 2.80 -1.16 -2.50
N LEU A 54 1.66 -0.65 -2.02
CA LEU A 54 0.49 -1.47 -1.71
C LEU A 54 -0.19 -1.99 -2.98
N ALA A 55 -0.31 -1.15 -4.01
CA ALA A 55 -0.83 -1.56 -5.31
C ALA A 55 0.02 -2.68 -5.92
N GLN A 56 1.36 -2.55 -5.86
CA GLN A 56 2.26 -3.61 -6.34
C GLN A 56 2.09 -4.91 -5.54
N GLN A 57 2.05 -4.85 -4.21
CA GLN A 57 1.83 -6.04 -3.38
C GLN A 57 0.50 -6.73 -3.67
N ALA A 58 -0.57 -5.97 -3.93
CA ALA A 58 -1.85 -6.53 -4.30
C ALA A 58 -1.82 -7.22 -5.68
N ALA A 59 -1.09 -6.65 -6.64
CA ALA A 59 -0.88 -7.26 -7.95
C ALA A 59 -0.07 -8.56 -7.83
N ASP A 60 1.04 -8.54 -7.10
CA ASP A 60 1.90 -9.72 -6.88
C ASP A 60 1.12 -10.88 -6.23
N LEU A 61 0.25 -10.57 -5.25
CA LEU A 61 -0.61 -11.56 -4.61
C LEU A 61 -1.66 -12.11 -5.58
N ALA A 62 -2.27 -11.27 -6.41
CA ALA A 62 -3.24 -11.70 -7.42
C ALA A 62 -2.60 -12.62 -8.46
N ASP A 63 -1.39 -12.28 -8.92
CA ASP A 63 -0.61 -13.09 -9.85
C ASP A 63 -0.21 -14.44 -9.23
N ALA A 64 0.23 -14.44 -7.96
CA ALA A 64 0.53 -15.67 -7.23
C ALA A 64 -0.68 -16.61 -7.25
N TYR A 65 -1.84 -16.16 -6.75
CA TYR A 65 -3.08 -16.96 -6.72
C TYR A 65 -3.52 -17.46 -8.10
N HIS A 66 -3.35 -16.65 -9.16
CA HIS A 66 -3.71 -17.08 -10.52
C HIS A 66 -2.85 -18.25 -10.99
N ASN A 67 -1.55 -18.24 -10.68
CA ASN A 67 -0.61 -19.29 -11.09
C ASN A 67 -0.79 -20.60 -10.29
N GLU A 68 -1.24 -20.55 -9.04
CA GLU A 68 -1.51 -21.77 -8.23
C GLU A 68 -2.81 -22.48 -8.65
N GLY A 69 -3.71 -21.79 -9.35
CA GLY A 69 -4.95 -22.35 -9.91
C GLY A 69 -4.76 -23.19 -11.18
N HIS A 70 -3.55 -23.26 -11.73
CA HIS A 70 -3.26 -23.97 -12.99
C HIS A 70 -2.57 -25.34 -12.82
N LEU A 71 -2.38 -25.80 -11.57
CA LEU A 71 -1.78 -27.10 -11.22
C LEU A 71 -2.77 -28.07 -10.52
N GLY A 72 -4.08 -27.81 -10.61
CA GLY A 72 -5.14 -28.69 -10.10
C GLY A 72 -5.99 -29.26 -11.22
#